data_AF-X1NEH2-F1
#
_entry.id   AF-X1NEH2-F1
#
_cell.length_a   1.000
_cell.length_b   1.000
_cell.length_c   1.000
_cell.angle_alpha   90.00
_cell.angle_beta   90.00
_cell.angle_gamma   90.00
#
_symmetry.space_group_name_H-M   'P 1'
#
loop_
_entity.id
_entity.type
_entity.pdbx_description
1 polymer ?
#
loop_
_entity_poly.entity_id
_entity_poly.type
_entity_poly.pdbx_seq_one_letter_code
_entity_poly.pdbx_strand_id
1 'polypeptide(L)'
;VNNLDIYLNGLKEEAKYWSQNSNYALVGNFGGSIYEAATGLMGYERFLVDIVKNRKFVEKLLDKLVKVNIEYAKRYLDRVADYVDIIMVGGEDIGMQSGLEINPELYREIVKPRQKKLWQFIKENSKAYLVVHCCGSISEVIDDFIEMGIDAETSINSTLSGIGKPASEITI
;
A
#
# COMPACT_ATOMS: atom_id res chain seq x y z
N VAL A 1 17.46 -9.46 14.36
CA VAL A 1 16.12 -8.91 14.01
C VAL A 1 15.57 -8.34 15.30
N ASN A 2 15.90 -7.06 15.54
CA ASN A 2 15.57 -6.35 16.76
C ASN A 2 14.07 -5.99 16.77
N ASN A 3 13.53 -5.84 17.97
CA ASN A 3 12.12 -5.86 18.33
C ASN A 3 11.26 -4.83 17.56
N LEU A 4 10.70 -5.24 16.40
CA LEU A 4 9.74 -4.46 15.61
C LEU A 4 8.55 -3.96 16.45
N ASP A 5 8.24 -4.66 17.53
CA ASP A 5 7.12 -4.33 18.42
C ASP A 5 7.33 -3.00 19.17
N ILE A 6 8.56 -2.47 19.23
CA ILE A 6 8.82 -1.15 19.84
C ILE A 6 7.98 -0.06 19.16
N TYR A 7 7.82 -0.13 17.85
CA TYR A 7 7.00 0.81 17.08
C TYR A 7 5.49 0.56 17.20
N LEU A 8 5.09 -0.56 17.81
CA LEU A 8 3.70 -0.98 18.00
C LEU A 8 3.26 -0.92 19.47
N ASN A 9 4.15 -0.47 20.37
CA ASN A 9 3.85 -0.36 21.80
C ASN A 9 2.77 0.70 22.03
N GLY A 10 1.73 0.36 22.80
CA GLY A 10 0.61 1.27 23.10
C GLY A 10 -0.42 1.40 21.98
N LEU A 11 -0.13 0.88 20.78
CA LEU A 11 -0.98 1.07 19.60
C LEU A 11 -2.37 0.44 19.78
N LYS A 12 -2.46 -0.71 20.47
CA LYS A 12 -3.73 -1.37 20.74
C LYS A 12 -4.59 -0.55 21.70
N GLU A 13 -3.97 -0.03 22.76
CA GLU A 13 -4.62 0.78 23.78
C GLU A 13 -5.14 2.09 23.16
N GLU A 14 -4.34 2.72 22.31
CA GLU A 14 -4.70 3.95 21.60
C GLU A 14 -5.83 3.72 20.58
N ALA A 15 -5.72 2.68 19.72
CA ALA A 15 -6.76 2.34 18.76
C ALA A 15 -8.09 2.01 19.47
N LYS A 16 -8.03 1.22 20.54
CA LYS A 16 -9.21 0.91 21.37
C LYS A 16 -9.81 2.17 21.99
N TYR A 17 -8.99 3.04 22.59
CA TYR A 17 -9.46 4.27 23.21
C TYR A 17 -10.22 5.13 22.20
N TRP A 18 -9.63 5.41 21.03
CA TRP A 18 -10.29 6.22 20.04
C TRP A 18 -11.54 5.55 19.47
N SER A 19 -11.56 4.22 19.29
CA SER A 19 -12.73 3.51 18.75
C SER A 19 -13.96 3.64 19.65
N GLN A 20 -13.76 3.90 20.94
CA GLN A 20 -14.81 4.02 21.95
C GLN A 20 -15.15 5.48 22.28
N ASN A 21 -14.28 6.43 21.91
CA ASN A 21 -14.37 7.84 22.33
C ASN A 21 -14.42 8.84 21.17
N SER A 22 -14.44 8.37 19.92
CA SER A 22 -14.54 9.20 18.71
C SER A 22 -15.82 8.88 17.94
N ASN A 23 -16.37 9.88 17.26
CA ASN A 23 -17.45 9.71 16.28
C ASN A 23 -16.93 9.78 14.82
N TYR A 24 -15.61 9.83 14.64
CA TYR A 24 -14.95 9.85 13.33
C TYR A 24 -14.34 8.48 13.03
N ALA A 25 -14.23 8.15 11.74
CA ALA A 25 -13.52 6.96 11.30
C ALA A 25 -12.06 7.01 11.74
N LEU A 26 -11.55 5.85 12.15
CA LEU A 26 -10.17 5.66 12.54
C LEU A 26 -9.37 5.05 11.40
N VAL A 27 -8.31 5.76 11.04
CA VAL A 27 -7.37 5.35 10.00
C VAL A 27 -6.12 4.75 10.64
N GLY A 28 -5.95 3.45 10.47
CA GLY A 28 -4.72 2.75 10.74
C GLY A 28 -3.71 2.97 9.61
N ASN A 29 -2.74 3.85 9.82
CA ASN A 29 -1.62 4.02 8.90
C ASN A 29 -0.64 2.85 9.03
N PHE A 30 -0.72 1.91 8.10
CA PHE A 30 0.15 0.72 8.07
C PHE A 30 1.47 1.01 7.35
N GLY A 31 1.44 1.78 6.27
CA GLY A 31 2.58 1.93 5.36
C GLY A 31 2.76 0.67 4.51
N GLY A 32 3.98 0.14 4.40
CA GLY A 32 4.22 -1.14 3.73
C GLY A 32 4.28 -1.09 2.20
N SER A 33 4.78 0.01 1.63
CA SER A 33 5.03 0.11 0.18
C SER A 33 5.99 -0.99 -0.29
N ILE A 34 5.75 -1.49 -1.50
CA ILE A 34 6.57 -2.52 -2.13
C ILE A 34 7.49 -1.90 -3.19
N TYR A 35 6.93 -1.11 -4.09
CA TYR A 35 7.69 -0.46 -5.16
C TYR A 35 8.57 0.66 -4.62
N GLU A 36 7.97 1.63 -3.92
CA GLU A 36 8.68 2.78 -3.36
C GLU A 36 9.78 2.35 -2.36
N ALA A 37 9.53 1.34 -1.53
CA ALA A 37 10.56 0.78 -0.67
C ALA A 37 11.74 0.20 -1.47
N ALA A 38 11.47 -0.45 -2.61
CA ALA A 38 12.53 -1.01 -3.46
C ALA A 38 13.32 0.08 -4.19
N THR A 39 12.66 1.10 -4.72
CA THR A 39 13.32 2.26 -5.35
C THR A 39 14.15 3.04 -4.33
N GLY A 40 13.65 3.23 -3.12
CA GLY A 40 14.40 3.85 -2.02
C GLY A 40 15.63 3.06 -1.57
N LEU A 41 15.54 1.73 -1.50
CA LEU A 41 16.66 0.86 -1.11
C LEU A 41 17.75 0.75 -2.18
N MET A 42 17.37 0.71 -3.46
CA MET A 42 18.32 0.57 -4.57
C MET A 42 18.86 1.90 -5.09
N GLY A 43 18.14 2.99 -4.85
CA GLY A 43 18.22 4.21 -5.64
C GLY A 43 17.35 4.10 -6.89
N TYR A 44 16.59 5.16 -7.15
CA TYR A 44 15.57 5.22 -8.21
C TYR A 44 16.08 4.82 -9.59
N GLU A 45 17.14 5.48 -10.09
CA GLU A 45 17.71 5.18 -11.41
C GLU A 45 18.19 3.74 -11.54
N ARG A 46 18.83 3.22 -10.49
CA ARG A 46 19.33 1.86 -10.47
C ARG A 46 18.19 0.86 -10.53
N PHE A 47 17.12 1.09 -9.77
CA PHE A 47 15.94 0.22 -9.80
C PHE A 47 15.36 0.14 -11.21
N LEU A 48 15.16 1.29 -11.88
CA LEU A 48 14.62 1.35 -13.24
C LEU A 48 15.50 0.67 -14.30
N VAL A 49 16.83 0.68 -14.10
CA VAL A 49 17.75 -0.06 -14.99
C VAL A 49 17.74 -1.56 -14.68
N ASP A 50 17.82 -1.93 -13.41
CA ASP A 50 17.96 -3.31 -12.95
C ASP A 50 16.64 -4.10 -13.08
N ILE A 51 15.48 -3.46 -13.10
CA ILE A 51 14.20 -4.15 -13.33
C ILE A 51 14.18 -4.83 -14.71
N VAL A 52 14.92 -4.28 -15.70
CA VAL A 52 15.12 -4.88 -17.02
C VAL A 52 16.42 -5.69 -17.07
N LYS A 53 17.55 -5.10 -16.67
CA LYS A 53 18.88 -5.72 -16.87
C LYS A 53 19.22 -6.80 -15.84
N ASN A 54 18.64 -6.74 -14.66
CA ASN A 54 18.92 -7.63 -13.54
C ASN A 54 17.62 -8.05 -12.83
N ARG A 55 16.60 -8.38 -13.62
CA ARG A 55 15.24 -8.69 -13.16
C ARG A 55 15.18 -9.68 -11.99
N LYS A 56 15.99 -10.74 -12.03
CA LYS A 56 16.05 -11.76 -10.95
C LYS A 56 16.44 -11.18 -9.60
N PHE A 57 17.30 -10.15 -9.58
CA PHE A 57 17.68 -9.47 -8.34
C PHE A 57 16.51 -8.64 -7.81
N VAL A 58 15.87 -7.85 -8.68
CA VAL A 58 14.72 -7.01 -8.32
C VAL A 58 13.56 -7.86 -7.80
N GLU A 59 13.22 -8.95 -8.50
CA GLU A 59 12.18 -9.88 -8.06
C GLU A 59 12.45 -10.45 -6.66
N LYS A 60 13.70 -10.86 -6.38
CA LYS A 60 14.10 -11.35 -5.04
C LYS A 60 14.04 -10.28 -3.97
N LEU A 61 14.38 -9.03 -4.31
CA LEU A 61 14.26 -7.90 -3.40
C LEU A 61 12.79 -7.66 -3.05
N LEU A 62 11.92 -7.56 -4.05
CA LEU A 62 10.48 -7.37 -3.87
C LEU A 62 9.86 -8.51 -3.07
N ASP A 63 10.23 -9.77 -3.34
CA ASP A 63 9.76 -10.93 -2.57
C ASP A 63 10.16 -10.84 -1.09
N LYS A 64 11.37 -10.32 -0.81
CA LYS A 64 11.83 -10.11 0.56
C LYS A 64 11.07 -8.98 1.24
N LEU A 65 10.77 -7.89 0.53
CA LEU A 65 9.94 -6.78 1.02
C LEU A 65 8.54 -7.27 1.38
N VAL A 66 7.88 -8.04 0.49
CA VAL A 66 6.57 -8.66 0.80
C VAL A 66 6.65 -9.50 2.06
N LYS A 67 7.66 -10.35 2.21
CA LYS A 67 7.81 -11.18 3.41
C LYS A 67 7.92 -10.35 4.69
N VAL A 68 8.70 -9.27 4.66
CA VAL A 68 8.85 -8.36 5.80
C VAL A 68 7.54 -7.63 6.08
N ASN A 69 6.88 -7.11 5.05
CA ASN A 69 5.62 -6.38 5.21
C ASN A 69 4.49 -7.30 5.70
N ILE A 70 4.42 -8.57 5.28
CA ILE A 70 3.43 -9.52 5.80
C ILE A 70 3.69 -9.82 7.28
N GLU A 71 4.94 -10.03 7.70
CA GLU A 71 5.27 -10.26 9.11
C GLU A 71 4.92 -9.03 9.98
N TYR A 72 5.16 -7.82 9.45
CA TYR A 72 4.75 -6.59 10.11
C TYR A 72 3.23 -6.44 10.14
N ALA A 73 2.54 -6.70 9.02
CA ALA A 73 1.08 -6.68 8.90
C ALA A 73 0.43 -7.58 9.93
N LYS A 74 0.93 -8.81 10.11
CA LYS A 74 0.42 -9.73 11.13
C LYS A 74 0.41 -9.08 12.52
N ARG A 75 1.55 -8.54 12.95
CA ARG A 75 1.72 -7.91 14.27
C ARG A 75 0.89 -6.63 14.43
N TYR A 76 0.78 -5.86 13.35
CA TYR A 76 0.01 -4.62 13.31
C TYR A 76 -1.49 -4.92 13.43
N LEU A 77 -2.01 -5.81 12.57
CA LEU A 77 -3.41 -6.21 12.54
C LEU A 77 -3.86 -6.87 13.84
N ASP A 78 -3.02 -7.72 14.46
CA ASP A 78 -3.28 -8.31 15.78
C ASP A 78 -3.58 -7.27 16.88
N ARG A 79 -3.16 -6.02 16.68
CA ARG A 79 -3.36 -4.91 17.62
C ARG A 79 -4.52 -4.01 17.24
N VAL A 80 -4.74 -3.75 15.95
CA VAL A 80 -5.64 -2.67 15.51
C VAL A 80 -6.87 -3.12 14.71
N ALA A 81 -6.88 -4.33 14.14
CA ALA A 81 -7.89 -4.73 13.16
C ALA A 81 -9.34 -4.67 13.67
N ASP A 82 -9.55 -4.88 14.98
CA ASP A 82 -10.87 -4.79 15.62
C ASP A 82 -11.32 -3.35 15.95
N TYR A 83 -10.44 -2.35 15.77
CA TYR A 83 -10.65 -0.99 16.25
C TYR A 83 -10.60 0.08 15.14
N VAL A 84 -10.01 -0.22 13.99
CA VAL A 84 -9.87 0.74 12.89
C VAL A 84 -10.89 0.46 11.78
N ASP A 85 -11.41 1.52 11.19
CA ASP A 85 -12.35 1.45 10.07
C ASP A 85 -11.62 1.35 8.73
N ILE A 86 -10.42 1.93 8.66
CA ILE A 86 -9.60 2.03 7.45
C ILE A 86 -8.18 1.57 7.76
N ILE A 87 -7.59 0.77 6.88
CA ILE A 87 -6.16 0.50 6.83
C ILE A 87 -5.59 1.18 5.59
N MET A 88 -4.71 2.14 5.83
CA MET A 88 -4.00 2.86 4.78
C MET A 88 -2.67 2.18 4.49
N VAL A 89 -2.49 1.69 3.27
CA VAL A 89 -1.22 1.17 2.76
C VAL A 89 -0.48 2.29 2.04
N GLY A 90 0.82 2.38 2.34
CA GLY A 90 1.68 3.48 1.92
C GLY A 90 1.96 3.53 0.41
N GLY A 91 2.31 4.76 -0.01
CA GLY A 91 2.64 5.23 -1.36
C GLY A 91 3.39 4.23 -2.22
N GLU A 92 2.68 3.51 -3.08
CA GLU A 92 3.38 2.77 -4.13
C GLU A 92 4.04 3.74 -5.11
N ASP A 93 3.52 4.97 -5.21
CA ASP A 93 4.07 6.13 -5.93
C ASP A 93 4.67 5.78 -7.29
N ILE A 94 4.00 4.86 -7.99
CA ILE A 94 4.39 4.40 -9.33
C ILE A 94 3.92 5.35 -10.42
N GLY A 95 3.10 6.35 -10.06
CA GLY A 95 2.48 7.28 -10.99
C GLY A 95 3.30 8.55 -11.14
N MET A 96 3.42 9.01 -12.38
CA MET A 96 3.89 10.33 -12.77
C MET A 96 2.71 11.20 -13.20
N GLN A 97 2.97 12.46 -13.55
CA GLN A 97 1.94 13.38 -14.04
C GLN A 97 1.19 12.84 -15.28
N SER A 98 1.86 12.09 -16.15
CA SER A 98 1.34 11.68 -17.46
C SER A 98 1.14 10.16 -17.63
N GLY A 99 1.18 9.37 -16.56
CA GLY A 99 1.09 7.90 -16.62
C GLY A 99 2.07 7.24 -15.64
N LEU A 100 2.38 5.97 -15.85
CA LEU A 100 3.26 5.21 -14.95
C LEU A 100 4.76 5.50 -15.16
N GLU A 101 5.53 5.37 -14.08
CA GLU A 101 7.01 5.40 -14.10
C GLU A 101 7.61 4.20 -14.83
N ILE A 102 6.94 3.05 -14.77
CA ILE A 102 7.35 1.81 -15.44
C ILE A 102 6.27 1.36 -16.42
N ASN A 103 6.69 0.63 -17.45
CA ASN A 103 5.77 0.05 -18.42
C ASN A 103 4.67 -0.77 -17.72
N PRO A 104 3.38 -0.58 -18.06
CA PRO A 104 2.27 -1.28 -17.41
C PRO A 104 2.35 -2.81 -17.43
N GLU A 105 2.87 -3.41 -18.51
CA GLU A 105 3.07 -4.87 -18.60
C GLU A 105 4.16 -5.32 -17.62
N LEU A 106 5.26 -4.56 -17.54
CA LEU A 106 6.33 -4.84 -16.60
C LEU A 106 5.86 -4.71 -15.15
N TYR A 107 5.02 -3.71 -14.86
CA TYR A 107 4.34 -3.58 -13.56
C TYR A 107 3.51 -4.83 -13.23
N ARG A 108 2.65 -5.28 -14.16
CA ARG A 108 1.78 -6.46 -13.96
C ARG A 108 2.58 -7.74 -13.75
N GLU A 109 3.71 -7.88 -14.41
CA GLU A 109 4.57 -9.06 -14.27
C GLU A 109 5.39 -9.06 -12.98
N ILE A 110 5.91 -7.90 -12.57
CA ILE A 110 6.94 -7.83 -11.52
C ILE A 110 6.37 -7.27 -10.22
N VAL A 111 5.61 -6.19 -10.24
CA VAL A 111 5.22 -5.47 -9.02
C VAL A 111 3.86 -5.93 -8.51
N LYS A 112 2.85 -5.97 -9.40
CA LYS A 112 1.46 -6.37 -9.08
C LYS A 112 1.36 -7.66 -8.26
N PRO A 113 2.07 -8.77 -8.59
CA PRO A 113 1.92 -10.02 -7.83
C PRO A 113 2.43 -9.93 -6.39
N ARG A 114 3.29 -8.96 -6.08
CA ARG A 114 3.81 -8.71 -4.73
C ARG A 114 2.85 -7.83 -3.92
N GLN A 115 2.35 -6.75 -4.52
CA GLN A 115 1.31 -5.91 -3.92
C GLN A 115 0.06 -6.74 -3.60
N LYS A 116 -0.42 -7.55 -4.56
CA LYS A 116 -1.57 -8.45 -4.39
C LYS A 116 -1.44 -9.32 -3.14
N LYS A 117 -0.27 -9.92 -2.90
CA LYS A 117 -0.04 -10.78 -1.73
C LYS A 117 -0.21 -10.03 -0.42
N LEU A 118 0.34 -8.82 -0.31
CA LEU A 118 0.24 -8.01 0.89
C LEU A 118 -1.19 -7.53 1.12
N TRP A 119 -1.84 -7.04 0.07
CA TRP A 119 -3.18 -6.46 0.15
C TRP A 119 -4.23 -7.52 0.44
N GLN A 120 -4.15 -8.68 -0.20
CA GLN A 120 -5.02 -9.82 0.12
C GLN A 120 -4.81 -10.29 1.56
N PHE A 121 -3.57 -10.36 2.04
CA PHE A 121 -3.32 -10.69 3.44
C PHE A 121 -4.00 -9.71 4.40
N ILE A 122 -3.96 -8.40 4.12
CA ILE A 122 -4.66 -7.39 4.94
C ILE A 122 -6.18 -7.60 4.88
N LYS A 123 -6.76 -7.77 3.69
CA LYS A 123 -8.20 -7.99 3.50
C LYS A 123 -8.72 -9.28 4.16
N GLU A 124 -7.90 -10.32 4.19
CA GLU A 124 -8.25 -11.60 4.84
C GLU A 124 -8.19 -11.53 6.37
N ASN A 125 -7.44 -10.58 6.93
CA ASN A 125 -7.16 -10.47 8.36
C ASN A 125 -7.74 -9.18 9.00
N SER A 126 -8.59 -8.46 8.28
CA SER A 126 -9.28 -7.26 8.78
C SER A 126 -10.62 -7.06 8.08
N LYS A 127 -11.56 -6.40 8.77
CA LYS A 127 -12.81 -5.92 8.18
C LYS A 127 -12.73 -4.46 7.72
N ALA A 128 -11.63 -3.77 8.04
CA ALA A 128 -11.39 -2.40 7.65
C ALA A 128 -11.34 -2.25 6.12
N TYR A 129 -11.73 -1.08 5.63
CA TYR A 129 -11.50 -0.70 4.24
C TYR A 129 -10.01 -0.56 3.98
N LEU A 130 -9.52 -1.22 2.93
CA LEU A 130 -8.16 -1.11 2.45
C LEU A 130 -8.07 0.08 1.50
N VAL A 131 -7.31 1.09 1.91
CA VAL A 131 -7.08 2.27 1.10
C VAL A 131 -5.61 2.33 0.73
N VAL A 132 -5.33 2.57 -0.55
CA VAL A 132 -3.96 2.70 -1.05
C VAL A 132 -3.67 4.15 -1.39
N HIS A 133 -2.49 4.62 -1.00
CA HIS A 133 -1.94 5.87 -1.50
C HIS A 133 -1.03 5.60 -2.70
N CYS A 134 -1.15 6.39 -3.77
CA CYS A 134 -0.17 6.41 -4.85
C CYS A 134 -0.13 7.79 -5.51
N CYS A 135 1.00 8.49 -5.49
CA CYS A 135 1.14 9.73 -6.23
C CYS A 135 1.01 9.51 -7.76
N GLY A 136 0.59 10.57 -8.47
CA GLY A 136 0.52 10.63 -9.93
C GLY A 136 -0.68 9.92 -10.56
N SER A 137 -0.61 9.65 -11.87
CA SER A 137 -1.66 8.96 -12.62
C SER A 137 -1.38 7.47 -12.69
N ILE A 138 -2.31 6.68 -12.14
CA ILE A 138 -2.31 5.21 -12.25
C ILE A 138 -3.43 4.68 -13.16
N SER A 139 -3.99 5.54 -14.02
CA SER A 139 -5.14 5.20 -14.87
C SER A 139 -4.93 3.93 -15.70
N GLU A 140 -3.68 3.64 -16.09
CA GLU A 140 -3.33 2.47 -16.89
C GLU A 140 -3.43 1.14 -16.12
N VAL A 141 -3.46 1.19 -14.78
CA VAL A 141 -3.46 0.01 -13.89
C VAL A 141 -4.48 0.11 -12.76
N ILE A 142 -5.41 1.06 -12.82
CA ILE A 142 -6.44 1.22 -11.77
C ILE A 142 -7.32 -0.04 -11.64
N ASP A 143 -7.65 -0.68 -12.75
CA ASP A 143 -8.38 -1.95 -12.76
C ASP A 143 -7.59 -3.07 -12.08
N ASP A 144 -6.26 -3.05 -12.21
CA ASP A 144 -5.37 -4.00 -11.52
C ASP A 144 -5.45 -3.79 -10.00
N PHE A 145 -5.54 -2.53 -9.53
CA PHE A 145 -5.68 -2.22 -8.11
C PHE A 145 -7.03 -2.69 -7.57
N ILE A 146 -8.13 -2.42 -8.29
CA ILE A 146 -9.47 -2.88 -7.94
C ILE A 146 -9.51 -4.42 -7.87
N GLU A 147 -8.91 -5.12 -8.84
CA GLU A 147 -8.82 -6.59 -8.84
C GLU A 147 -8.05 -7.13 -7.62
N MET A 148 -7.08 -6.39 -7.11
CA MET A 148 -6.31 -6.77 -5.92
C MET A 148 -7.06 -6.51 -4.60
N GLY A 149 -8.23 -5.85 -4.65
CA GLY A 149 -9.14 -5.70 -3.52
C GLY A 149 -9.00 -4.42 -2.71
N ILE A 150 -8.44 -3.36 -3.29
CA ILE A 150 -8.50 -2.03 -2.68
C ILE A 150 -9.95 -1.53 -2.68
N ASP A 151 -10.33 -0.81 -1.64
CA ASP A 151 -11.66 -0.20 -1.53
C ASP A 151 -11.63 1.27 -2.00
N ALA A 152 -10.50 1.97 -1.83
CA ALA A 152 -10.29 3.31 -2.34
C ALA A 152 -8.81 3.65 -2.59
N GLU A 153 -8.61 4.74 -3.32
CA GLU A 153 -7.32 5.34 -3.66
C GLU A 153 -7.34 6.82 -3.21
N THR A 154 -6.21 7.37 -2.76
CA THR A 154 -6.15 8.73 -2.15
C THR A 154 -5.34 9.76 -2.93
N SER A 155 -4.93 9.48 -4.16
CA SER A 155 -4.22 10.43 -5.01
C SER A 155 -5.13 11.61 -5.31
N ILE A 156 -4.81 12.75 -4.71
CA ILE A 156 -5.48 14.00 -5.01
C ILE A 156 -4.68 14.65 -6.13
N ASN A 157 -5.08 14.40 -7.36
CA ASN A 157 -4.72 15.26 -8.48
C ASN A 157 -6.00 15.80 -9.13
N SER A 158 -6.47 16.93 -8.61
CA SER A 158 -7.65 17.67 -9.08
C SER A 158 -7.53 18.21 -10.51
N THR A 159 -6.40 18.01 -11.19
CA THR A 159 -6.10 18.49 -12.54
C THR A 159 -6.01 17.39 -13.60
N LEU A 160 -6.18 16.11 -13.23
CA LEU A 160 -6.01 15.00 -14.18
C LEU A 160 -7.36 14.52 -14.73
N SER A 161 -7.49 14.60 -16.06
CA SER A 161 -8.64 14.12 -16.81
C SER A 161 -8.70 12.60 -16.81
N GLY A 162 -9.56 12.00 -16.00
CA GLY A 162 -9.93 10.59 -16.13
C GLY A 162 -10.04 9.81 -14.82
N ILE A 163 -11.24 9.83 -14.25
CA ILE A 163 -11.86 8.80 -13.38
C ILE A 163 -11.22 8.52 -12.01
N GLY A 164 -12.01 8.82 -10.98
CA GLY A 164 -11.93 8.31 -9.61
C GLY A 164 -12.88 9.13 -8.75
N LYS A 165 -13.81 8.49 -8.03
CA LYS A 165 -14.69 9.22 -7.11
C LYS A 165 -13.82 9.94 -6.08
N PRO A 166 -13.96 11.26 -5.88
CA PRO A 166 -13.17 11.97 -4.89
C PRO A 166 -13.38 11.35 -3.50
N ALA A 167 -12.38 11.45 -2.62
CA ALA A 167 -12.48 10.94 -1.24
C ALA A 167 -13.72 11.47 -0.49
N SER A 168 -14.28 12.62 -0.90
CA SER A 168 -15.54 13.19 -0.41
C SER A 168 -16.81 12.37 -0.76
N GLU A 169 -16.72 11.43 -1.69
CA GLU A 169 -17.81 10.53 -2.09
C GLU A 169 -17.72 9.15 -1.41
N ILE A 170 -16.69 8.91 -0.58
CA ILE A 170 -16.64 7.76 0.32
C ILE A 170 -17.64 8.06 1.44
N THR A 171 -18.83 7.45 1.33
CA THR A 171 -19.80 7.47 2.44
C THR A 171 -19.33 6.42 3.44
N ILE A 172 -18.77 6.90 4.56
CA ILE A 172 -18.48 6.11 5.77
C ILE A 172 -19.79 5.81 6.48
#